data_AF-A0A2N0NGZ7-F1
#
_entry.id   AF-A0A2N0NGZ7-F1
#
_cell.length_a   1.000
_cell.length_b   1.000
_cell.length_c   1.000
_cell.angle_alpha   90.00
_cell.angle_beta   90.00
_cell.angle_gamma   90.00
#
_symmetry.space_group_name_H-M   'P 1'
#
loop_
_entity.id
_entity.type
_entity.pdbx_description
1 polymer ?
#
loop_
_entity_poly.entity_id
_entity_poly.type
_entity_poly.pdbx_seq_one_letter_code
_entity_poly.pdbx_strand_id
1 'polypeptide(L)'
;MPNSNKVMLKEAISPDYWAFHGKTLESAERCYKYNQSRSFRNIFEVCIREDTAATKVEYIAQRLIPAVFERYNAICKQFREWEKLKISDMALFCENVTNINAELDLIDGHKNHKFIQTLKHISSIPHWIERLEELETVLQLFNIASNKDDWLKESIDSLRGDSLKGDPLKNNSMKLSQINSFFAKLGKNLSNVNNECWKLIKELSNADDFISFLKEIAEHDIKNLINGVDDHSDERLIQEGTVSSLIEVQRFLLPFMNNNKKETIKSFLDSLSDVINENPTLGEKIALCNSCNMALRNMYQSIENRGEATKEKIKNADF
;
A
#
# COMPACT_ATOMS: atom_id res chain seq x y z
N MET A 1 -18.32 38.26 9.21
CA MET A 1 -18.15 39.61 9.79
C MET A 1 -17.14 40.38 8.94
N PRO A 2 -17.30 41.69 8.75
CA PRO A 2 -16.27 42.51 8.13
C PRO A 2 -15.01 42.52 9.02
N ASN A 3 -13.84 42.70 8.41
CA ASN A 3 -12.53 42.75 9.06
C ASN A 3 -12.57 43.47 10.44
N SER A 4 -11.97 42.82 11.46
CA SER A 4 -11.79 43.33 12.84
C SER A 4 -11.21 44.75 12.93
N ASN A 5 -10.58 45.24 11.86
CA ASN A 5 -9.91 46.54 11.78
C ASN A 5 -10.86 47.76 11.77
N LYS A 6 -12.17 47.62 12.03
CA LYS A 6 -13.15 48.73 11.94
C LYS A 6 -14.17 48.82 13.10
N VAL A 7 -13.91 48.17 14.24
CA VAL A 7 -14.84 48.17 15.38
C VAL A 7 -14.48 49.30 16.34
N MET A 8 -15.43 50.15 16.71
CA MET A 8 -15.17 51.18 17.72
C MET A 8 -15.19 50.57 19.13
N LEU A 9 -14.33 51.08 20.03
CA LEU A 9 -14.22 50.60 21.42
C LEU A 9 -15.59 50.55 22.13
N LYS A 10 -16.46 51.55 21.89
CA LYS A 10 -17.82 51.61 22.43
C LYS A 10 -18.73 50.46 21.97
N GLU A 11 -18.52 49.93 20.77
CA GLU A 11 -19.29 48.82 20.20
C GLU A 11 -18.77 47.50 20.76
N ALA A 12 -17.45 47.36 20.90
CA ALA A 12 -16.81 46.19 21.48
C ALA A 12 -17.08 46.01 22.98
N ILE A 13 -17.40 47.06 23.74
CA ILE A 13 -17.73 46.96 25.17
C ILE A 13 -19.21 46.57 25.36
N SER A 14 -20.04 46.63 24.31
CA SER A 14 -21.45 46.22 24.40
C SER A 14 -21.56 44.71 24.71
N PRO A 15 -22.36 44.31 25.71
CA PRO A 15 -22.58 42.90 26.04
C PRO A 15 -23.05 42.05 24.84
N ASP A 16 -23.83 42.65 23.96
CA ASP A 16 -24.42 41.98 22.79
C ASP A 16 -23.39 41.74 21.68
N TYR A 17 -22.33 42.56 21.62
CA TYR A 17 -21.33 42.49 20.56
C TYR A 17 -20.59 41.14 20.56
N TRP A 18 -20.27 40.64 21.75
CA TRP A 18 -19.61 39.34 21.94
C TRP A 18 -20.57 38.19 22.23
N ALA A 19 -21.88 38.44 22.33
CA ALA A 19 -22.86 37.41 22.68
C ALA A 19 -22.82 36.22 21.72
N PHE A 20 -22.60 36.45 20.42
CA PHE A 20 -22.41 35.39 19.44
C PHE A 20 -21.15 34.54 19.73
N HIS A 21 -20.04 35.18 20.13
CA HIS A 21 -18.81 34.47 20.46
C HIS A 21 -18.97 33.65 21.75
N GLY A 22 -19.66 34.19 22.75
CA GLY A 22 -19.99 33.47 23.98
C GLY A 22 -20.75 32.16 23.72
N LYS A 23 -21.66 32.15 22.73
CA LYS A 23 -22.39 30.95 22.31
C LYS A 23 -21.52 29.86 21.67
N THR A 24 -20.33 30.21 21.18
CA THR A 24 -19.41 29.29 20.49
C THR A 24 -18.15 28.97 21.28
N LEU A 25 -17.83 29.77 22.29
CA LEU A 25 -16.55 29.76 23.01
C LEU A 25 -16.29 28.41 23.69
N GLU A 26 -17.26 27.88 24.44
CA GLU A 26 -17.10 26.61 25.16
C GLU A 26 -16.78 25.45 24.20
N SER A 27 -17.50 25.36 23.08
CA SER A 27 -17.26 24.34 22.07
C SER A 27 -15.89 24.52 21.39
N ALA A 28 -15.48 25.76 21.12
CA ALA A 28 -14.16 26.05 20.56
C ALA A 28 -13.03 25.64 21.51
N GLU A 29 -13.14 25.96 22.81
CA GLU A 29 -12.18 25.57 23.84
C GLU A 29 -12.08 24.06 23.98
N ARG A 30 -13.21 23.35 23.99
CA ARG A 30 -13.24 21.89 24.04
C ARG A 30 -12.61 21.25 22.80
N CYS A 31 -12.95 21.74 21.61
CA CYS A 31 -12.42 21.22 20.35
C CYS A 31 -10.94 21.53 20.14
N TYR A 32 -10.40 22.57 20.78
CA TYR A 32 -9.00 22.99 20.60
C TYR A 32 -8.02 21.82 20.81
N LYS A 33 -8.25 20.99 21.84
CA LYS A 33 -7.41 19.82 22.13
C LYS A 33 -7.46 18.73 21.06
N TYR A 34 -8.54 18.67 20.29
CA TYR A 34 -8.80 17.63 19.28
C TYR A 34 -8.56 18.14 17.85
N ASN A 35 -8.05 19.36 17.67
CA ASN A 35 -7.90 19.98 16.35
C ASN A 35 -6.99 19.18 15.39
N GLN A 36 -6.04 18.41 15.93
CA GLN A 36 -5.11 17.54 15.22
C GLN A 36 -5.55 16.07 15.23
N SER A 37 -6.60 15.72 15.96
CA SER A 37 -7.11 14.35 16.04
C SER A 37 -7.80 13.96 14.74
N ARG A 38 -7.24 12.97 14.06
CA ARG A 38 -7.87 12.36 12.89
C ARG A 38 -9.10 11.56 13.30
N SER A 39 -9.03 10.81 14.40
CA SER A 39 -10.16 10.00 14.87
C SER A 39 -11.38 10.86 15.20
N PHE A 40 -11.18 11.97 15.91
CA PHE A 40 -12.25 12.93 16.19
C PHE A 40 -12.82 13.55 14.91
N ARG A 41 -11.95 13.92 13.97
CA ARG A 41 -12.35 14.45 12.66
C ARG A 41 -13.19 13.46 11.86
N ASN A 42 -12.84 12.18 11.83
CA ASN A 42 -13.62 11.15 11.12
C ASN A 42 -15.06 11.09 11.66
N ILE A 43 -15.20 11.11 12.99
CA ILE A 43 -16.52 11.09 13.65
C ILE A 43 -17.29 12.37 13.38
N PHE A 44 -16.62 13.53 13.43
CA PHE A 44 -17.22 14.81 13.03
C PHE A 44 -17.72 14.79 11.58
N GLU A 45 -16.93 14.28 10.64
CA GLU A 45 -17.28 14.17 9.22
C GLU A 45 -18.48 13.25 8.98
N VAL A 46 -18.67 12.22 9.81
CA VAL A 46 -19.90 11.40 9.76
C VAL A 46 -21.08 12.18 10.31
N CYS A 47 -20.95 12.79 11.49
CA CYS A 47 -22.06 13.51 12.12
C CYS A 47 -22.55 14.70 11.29
N ILE A 48 -21.64 15.47 10.67
CA ILE A 48 -22.02 16.61 9.81
C ILE A 48 -22.72 16.15 8.52
N ARG A 49 -22.40 14.96 8.01
CA ARG A 49 -23.08 14.38 6.84
C ARG A 49 -24.49 13.91 7.21
N GLU A 50 -24.68 13.39 8.41
CA GLU A 50 -25.98 12.94 8.92
C GLU A 50 -26.88 14.11 9.34
N ASP A 51 -26.33 15.19 9.90
CA ASP A 51 -27.07 16.37 10.35
C ASP A 51 -27.13 17.48 9.28
N THR A 52 -28.11 17.34 8.37
CA THR A 52 -28.37 18.32 7.31
C THR A 52 -28.75 19.73 7.82
N ALA A 53 -29.12 19.89 9.10
CA ALA A 53 -29.44 21.18 9.68
C ALA A 53 -28.19 21.99 10.08
N ALA A 54 -27.01 21.36 10.10
CA ALA A 54 -25.72 21.95 10.50
C ALA A 54 -25.12 22.93 9.49
N THR A 55 -25.89 23.95 9.10
CA THR A 55 -25.51 24.95 8.07
C THR A 55 -24.96 26.26 8.65
N LYS A 56 -25.19 26.51 9.95
CA LYS A 56 -24.77 27.74 10.65
C LYS A 56 -23.77 27.43 11.78
N VAL A 57 -22.78 28.30 11.96
CA VAL A 57 -21.73 28.15 12.98
C VAL A 57 -22.31 28.02 14.40
N GLU A 58 -23.34 28.80 14.74
CA GLU A 58 -24.01 28.70 16.04
C GLU A 58 -24.61 27.32 16.28
N TYR A 59 -25.31 26.76 15.28
CA TYR A 59 -25.88 25.42 15.37
C TYR A 59 -24.79 24.35 15.46
N ILE A 60 -23.73 24.47 14.65
CA ILE A 60 -22.60 23.55 14.71
C ILE A 60 -21.99 23.54 16.12
N ALA A 61 -21.70 24.72 16.66
CA ALA A 61 -21.09 24.83 17.99
C ALA A 61 -22.02 24.31 19.10
N GLN A 62 -23.32 24.61 19.06
CA GLN A 62 -24.24 24.32 20.18
C GLN A 62 -24.95 22.97 20.11
N ARG A 63 -25.06 22.36 18.93
CA ARG A 63 -25.80 21.10 18.72
C ARG A 63 -24.91 20.01 18.18
N LEU A 64 -24.24 20.26 17.06
CA LEU A 64 -23.43 19.24 16.38
C LEU A 64 -22.21 18.84 17.21
N ILE A 65 -21.42 19.81 17.70
CA ILE A 65 -20.20 19.52 18.47
C ILE A 65 -20.49 18.70 19.74
N PRO A 66 -21.50 19.04 20.58
CA PRO A 66 -21.90 18.18 21.70
C PRO A 66 -22.23 16.75 21.26
N ALA A 67 -23.02 16.58 20.20
CA ALA A 67 -23.36 15.25 19.68
C ALA A 67 -22.13 14.46 19.19
N VAL A 68 -21.18 15.15 18.55
CA VAL A 68 -19.90 14.56 18.13
C VAL A 68 -19.10 14.07 19.33
N PHE A 69 -19.01 14.87 20.40
CA PHE A 69 -18.36 14.44 21.64
C PHE A 69 -19.07 13.26 22.31
N GLU A 70 -20.40 13.23 22.32
CA GLU A 70 -21.16 12.09 22.83
C GLU A 70 -20.83 10.81 22.07
N ARG A 71 -20.83 10.86 20.72
CA ARG A 71 -20.48 9.71 19.86
C ARG A 71 -19.02 9.29 20.04
N TYR A 72 -18.10 10.25 20.07
CA TYR A 72 -16.67 10.00 20.31
C TYR A 72 -16.44 9.30 21.65
N ASN A 73 -17.04 9.83 22.73
CA ASN A 73 -16.93 9.26 24.06
C ASN A 73 -17.59 7.88 24.15
N ALA A 74 -18.69 7.65 23.43
CA ALA A 74 -19.33 6.34 23.37
C ALA A 74 -18.40 5.28 22.75
N ILE A 75 -17.72 5.61 21.65
CA ILE A 75 -16.70 4.73 21.04
C ILE A 75 -15.56 4.48 22.02
N CYS A 76 -15.01 5.54 22.63
CA CYS A 76 -13.90 5.41 23.58
C CYS A 76 -14.26 4.53 24.79
N LYS A 77 -15.50 4.58 25.28
CA LYS A 77 -15.97 3.72 26.38
C LYS A 77 -15.95 2.23 26.01
N GLN A 78 -16.18 1.88 24.74
CA GLN A 78 -16.14 0.49 24.28
C GLN A 78 -14.73 -0.11 24.39
N PHE A 79 -13.68 0.72 24.37
CA PHE A 79 -12.29 0.25 24.48
C PHE A 79 -11.96 -0.40 25.83
N ARG A 80 -12.82 -0.25 26.85
CA ARG A 80 -12.69 -1.00 28.10
C ARG A 80 -12.78 -2.51 27.90
N GLU A 81 -13.57 -2.95 26.92
CA GLU A 81 -13.73 -4.36 26.54
C GLU A 81 -13.17 -4.63 25.13
N TRP A 82 -12.08 -3.93 24.78
CA TRP A 82 -11.53 -3.93 23.42
C TRP A 82 -11.28 -5.33 22.84
N GLU A 83 -10.95 -6.33 23.66
CA GLU A 83 -10.70 -7.70 23.23
C GLU A 83 -11.90 -8.37 22.54
N LYS A 84 -13.12 -7.90 22.84
CA LYS A 84 -14.37 -8.39 22.24
C LYS A 84 -14.74 -7.65 20.95
N LEU A 85 -14.20 -6.45 20.74
CA LEU A 85 -14.49 -5.63 19.57
C LEU A 85 -13.95 -6.31 18.31
N LYS A 86 -14.57 -5.97 17.19
CA LYS A 86 -14.18 -6.36 15.84
C LYS A 86 -13.33 -5.26 15.20
N ILE A 87 -12.60 -5.59 14.14
CA ILE A 87 -11.87 -4.59 13.33
C ILE A 87 -12.87 -3.57 12.74
N SER A 88 -14.02 -4.05 12.27
CA SER A 88 -15.10 -3.19 11.74
C SER A 88 -15.62 -2.17 12.76
N ASP A 89 -15.64 -2.50 14.06
CA ASP A 89 -16.02 -1.55 15.12
C ASP A 89 -14.99 -0.41 15.26
N MET A 90 -13.75 -0.64 14.86
CA MET A 90 -12.64 0.32 14.94
C MET A 90 -12.41 1.08 13.64
N ALA A 91 -13.06 0.71 12.53
CA ALA A 91 -12.79 1.25 11.20
C ALA A 91 -12.87 2.78 11.19
N LEU A 92 -13.96 3.35 11.72
CA LEU A 92 -14.16 4.80 11.78
C LEU A 92 -13.09 5.51 12.64
N PHE A 93 -12.65 4.88 13.73
CA PHE A 93 -11.69 5.47 14.65
C PHE A 93 -10.28 5.47 14.08
N CYS A 94 -9.86 4.39 13.42
CA CYS A 94 -8.50 4.21 12.91
C CYS A 94 -8.31 4.72 11.47
N GLU A 95 -9.38 5.08 10.76
CA GLU A 95 -9.31 5.53 9.37
C GLU A 95 -8.34 6.73 9.21
N ASN A 96 -7.33 6.57 8.34
CA ASN A 96 -6.30 7.57 8.04
C ASN A 96 -5.48 8.08 9.24
N VAL A 97 -5.48 7.34 10.36
CA VAL A 97 -4.70 7.68 11.55
C VAL A 97 -3.24 7.30 11.35
N THR A 98 -2.35 8.29 11.38
CA THR A 98 -0.90 8.07 11.23
C THR A 98 -0.18 7.92 12.57
N ASN A 99 -0.69 8.55 13.65
CA ASN A 99 -0.11 8.49 14.99
C ASN A 99 -1.14 8.06 16.03
N ILE A 100 -1.30 6.75 16.19
CA ILE A 100 -2.27 6.17 17.12
C ILE A 100 -1.98 6.53 18.59
N ASN A 101 -0.72 6.77 18.96
CA ASN A 101 -0.40 7.14 20.34
C ASN A 101 -0.96 8.52 20.68
N ALA A 102 -0.82 9.48 19.75
CA ALA A 102 -1.38 10.82 19.92
C ALA A 102 -2.91 10.79 20.04
N GLU A 103 -3.60 9.95 19.27
CA GLU A 103 -5.05 9.77 19.39
C GLU A 103 -5.45 9.19 20.76
N LEU A 104 -4.70 8.18 21.23
CA LEU A 104 -4.95 7.57 22.54
C LEU A 104 -4.61 8.49 23.72
N ASP A 105 -3.73 9.48 23.54
CA ASP A 105 -3.45 10.49 24.56
C ASP A 105 -4.63 11.42 24.81
N LEU A 106 -5.56 11.53 23.86
CA LEU A 106 -6.80 12.30 23.97
C LEU A 106 -7.94 11.52 24.65
N ILE A 107 -7.71 10.25 24.99
CA ILE A 107 -8.71 9.38 25.63
C ILE A 107 -8.31 9.13 27.08
N ASP A 108 -9.20 9.49 27.99
CA ASP A 108 -9.11 9.11 29.40
C ASP A 108 -9.40 7.61 29.55
N GLY A 109 -8.38 6.77 29.69
CA GLY A 109 -8.62 5.33 29.84
C GLY A 109 -7.42 4.39 29.73
N HIS A 110 -7.74 3.10 29.65
CA HIS A 110 -6.80 1.98 29.71
C HIS A 110 -5.84 1.93 28.52
N LYS A 111 -4.64 2.50 28.73
CA LYS A 111 -3.48 2.35 27.85
C LYS A 111 -2.76 1.04 28.15
N ASN A 112 -3.32 -0.08 27.72
CA ASN A 112 -2.61 -1.36 27.78
C ASN A 112 -1.68 -1.48 26.56
N HIS A 113 -0.42 -1.85 26.77
CA HIS A 113 0.55 -2.10 25.70
C HIS A 113 0.00 -3.03 24.61
N LYS A 114 -0.72 -4.10 24.98
CA LYS A 114 -1.32 -5.06 24.05
C LYS A 114 -2.36 -4.39 23.14
N PHE A 115 -3.18 -3.50 23.70
CA PHE A 115 -4.19 -2.76 22.94
C PHE A 115 -3.55 -1.74 21.99
N ILE A 116 -2.56 -0.98 22.45
CA ILE A 116 -1.81 -0.03 21.62
C ILE A 116 -1.18 -0.76 20.43
N GLN A 117 -0.55 -1.90 20.67
CA GLN A 117 0.03 -2.72 19.61
C GLN A 117 -1.04 -3.20 18.62
N THR A 118 -2.19 -3.65 19.11
CA THR A 118 -3.31 -4.05 18.25
C THR A 118 -3.79 -2.91 17.35
N LEU A 119 -3.92 -1.69 17.88
CA LEU A 119 -4.34 -0.54 17.07
C LEU A 119 -3.29 -0.12 16.03
N LYS A 120 -1.99 -0.24 16.36
CA LYS A 120 -0.91 -0.05 15.38
C LYS A 120 -1.04 -1.05 14.22
N HIS A 121 -1.32 -2.32 14.52
CA HIS A 121 -1.56 -3.33 13.52
C HIS A 121 -2.78 -3.00 12.65
N ILE A 122 -3.92 -2.60 13.25
CA ILE A 122 -5.12 -2.20 12.51
C ILE A 122 -4.83 -1.05 11.54
N SER A 123 -4.13 -0.01 12.01
CA SER A 123 -3.79 1.15 11.18
C SER A 123 -2.89 0.77 9.98
N SER A 124 -2.15 -0.34 10.09
CA SER A 124 -1.30 -0.86 9.01
C SER A 124 -1.99 -1.87 8.08
N ILE A 125 -3.23 -2.28 8.37
CA ILE A 125 -3.95 -3.28 7.55
C ILE A 125 -4.01 -2.92 6.07
N PRO A 126 -4.39 -1.68 5.66
CA PRO A 126 -4.47 -1.34 4.24
C PRO A 126 -3.16 -1.57 3.49
N HIS A 127 -2.05 -1.17 4.12
CA HIS A 127 -0.70 -1.36 3.58
C HIS A 127 -0.31 -2.84 3.48
N TRP A 128 -0.71 -3.66 4.44
CA TRP A 128 -0.47 -5.11 4.38
C TRP A 128 -1.31 -5.80 3.32
N ILE A 129 -2.55 -5.36 3.10
CA ILE A 129 -3.39 -5.86 2.01
C ILE A 129 -2.71 -5.61 0.66
N GLU A 130 -2.27 -4.38 0.39
CA GLU A 130 -1.53 -4.02 -0.83
C GLU A 130 -0.31 -4.94 -1.04
N ARG A 131 0.56 -5.07 -0.03
CA ARG A 131 1.75 -5.93 -0.12
C ARG A 131 1.43 -7.40 -0.40
N LEU A 132 0.42 -7.96 0.25
CA LEU A 132 0.07 -9.36 0.05
C LEU A 132 -0.53 -9.61 -1.34
N GLU A 133 -1.24 -8.64 -1.91
CA GLU A 133 -1.76 -8.69 -3.29
C GLU A 133 -0.65 -8.54 -4.34
N GLU A 134 0.34 -7.66 -4.10
CA GLU A 134 1.56 -7.58 -4.92
C GLU A 134 2.27 -8.94 -4.93
N LEU A 135 2.43 -9.57 -3.76
CA LEU A 135 3.02 -10.91 -3.65
C LEU A 135 2.18 -11.97 -4.39
N GLU A 136 0.85 -11.97 -4.24
CA GLU A 136 -0.03 -12.89 -4.95
C GLU A 136 0.16 -12.76 -6.48
N THR A 137 0.27 -11.53 -6.98
CA THR A 137 0.53 -11.24 -8.39
C THR A 137 1.88 -11.81 -8.84
N VAL A 138 2.94 -11.60 -8.07
CA VAL A 138 4.27 -12.14 -8.39
C VAL A 138 4.28 -13.67 -8.39
N LEU A 139 3.62 -14.31 -7.44
CA LEU A 139 3.52 -15.77 -7.42
C LEU A 139 2.81 -16.31 -8.67
N GLN A 140 1.77 -15.61 -9.14
CA GLN A 140 1.09 -15.95 -10.40
C GLN A 140 2.02 -15.75 -11.60
N LEU A 141 2.78 -14.65 -11.66
CA LEU A 141 3.76 -14.38 -12.72
C LEU A 141 4.78 -15.51 -12.86
N PHE A 142 5.25 -16.09 -11.76
CA PHE A 142 6.23 -17.17 -11.79
C PHE A 142 5.60 -18.58 -11.73
N ASN A 143 4.28 -18.70 -11.89
CA ASN A 143 3.54 -19.97 -11.83
C ASN A 143 3.83 -20.78 -10.54
N ILE A 144 4.08 -20.10 -9.43
CA ILE A 144 4.32 -20.75 -8.14
C ILE A 144 3.00 -21.32 -7.65
N ALA A 145 2.93 -22.65 -7.54
CA ALA A 145 1.72 -23.33 -7.13
C ALA A 145 1.31 -22.89 -5.72
N SER A 146 0.13 -22.28 -5.60
CA SER A 146 -0.55 -22.17 -4.31
C SER A 146 -0.85 -23.60 -3.84
N ASN A 147 -0.03 -24.08 -2.90
CA ASN A 147 -0.20 -25.41 -2.33
C ASN A 147 -1.35 -25.38 -1.30
N LYS A 148 -1.66 -26.54 -0.71
CA LYS A 148 -2.75 -26.69 0.26
C LYS A 148 -2.64 -25.79 1.52
N ASP A 149 -1.50 -25.15 1.76
CA ASP A 149 -1.30 -24.16 2.82
C ASP A 149 -1.30 -22.75 2.22
N ASP A 150 -2.44 -22.35 1.66
CA ASP A 150 -2.66 -21.01 1.06
C ASP A 150 -2.83 -19.94 2.16
N TRP A 151 -1.85 -19.86 3.05
CA TRP A 151 -1.81 -18.90 4.14
C TRP A 151 -1.88 -17.47 3.61
N LEU A 152 -1.42 -17.23 2.37
CA LEU A 152 -1.45 -15.93 1.73
C LEU A 152 -2.89 -15.51 1.45
N LYS A 153 -3.64 -16.34 0.73
CA LYS A 153 -5.06 -16.08 0.46
C LYS A 153 -5.88 -16.02 1.74
N GLU A 154 -5.65 -16.92 2.69
CA GLU A 154 -6.31 -16.87 4.00
C GLU A 154 -6.00 -15.57 4.76
N SER A 155 -4.78 -15.06 4.64
CA SER A 155 -4.37 -13.78 5.25
C SER A 155 -5.05 -12.60 4.58
N ILE A 156 -5.07 -12.56 3.24
CA ILE A 156 -5.78 -11.53 2.47
C ILE A 156 -7.27 -11.54 2.80
N ASP A 157 -7.92 -12.71 2.77
CA ASP A 157 -9.33 -12.86 3.10
C ASP A 157 -9.64 -12.45 4.55
N SER A 158 -8.76 -12.79 5.50
CA SER A 158 -8.90 -12.38 6.90
C SER A 158 -8.81 -10.87 7.09
N LEU A 159 -7.93 -10.19 6.34
CA LEU A 159 -7.77 -8.73 6.39
C LEU A 159 -8.88 -7.99 5.62
N ARG A 160 -9.32 -8.54 4.48
CA ARG A 160 -10.38 -7.99 3.62
C ARG A 160 -11.79 -8.24 4.14
N GLY A 161 -12.03 -9.30 4.91
CA GLY A 161 -13.33 -9.57 5.55
C GLY A 161 -13.85 -8.39 6.38
N ASP A 162 -12.96 -7.46 6.73
CA ASP A 162 -13.27 -6.20 7.42
C ASP A 162 -13.13 -4.93 6.54
N SER A 163 -12.61 -5.01 5.31
CA SER A 163 -12.48 -3.90 4.35
C SER A 163 -13.42 -4.05 3.14
N LEU A 164 -14.53 -3.32 3.19
CA LEU A 164 -15.27 -2.75 2.05
C LEU A 164 -16.07 -3.70 1.13
N LYS A 165 -17.40 -3.56 1.26
CA LYS A 165 -18.48 -3.92 0.31
C LYS A 165 -18.80 -5.42 0.11
N GLY A 166 -19.79 -5.88 0.88
CA GLY A 166 -20.95 -6.54 0.28
C GLY A 166 -20.95 -8.07 0.14
N ASP A 167 -20.74 -8.80 1.23
CA ASP A 167 -21.46 -10.08 1.44
C ASP A 167 -21.80 -10.26 2.94
N PRO A 168 -23.08 -10.13 3.34
CA PRO A 168 -23.53 -10.31 4.72
C PRO A 168 -23.27 -11.72 5.29
N LEU A 169 -23.06 -12.74 4.46
CA LEU A 169 -22.86 -14.12 4.92
C LEU A 169 -21.40 -14.48 5.24
N LYS A 170 -20.43 -13.61 4.95
CA LYS A 170 -18.99 -13.81 5.24
C LYS A 170 -18.50 -13.03 6.47
N ASN A 171 -19.34 -12.91 7.50
CA ASN A 171 -19.04 -12.16 8.73
C ASN A 171 -18.05 -12.91 9.65
N ASN A 172 -16.86 -13.23 9.15
CA ASN A 172 -15.75 -13.78 9.92
C ASN A 172 -14.88 -12.65 10.51
N SER A 173 -15.54 -11.62 11.06
CA SER A 173 -14.87 -10.42 11.52
C SER A 173 -13.93 -10.75 12.69
N MET A 174 -12.63 -10.51 12.48
CA MET A 174 -11.60 -10.85 13.44
C MET A 174 -11.76 -9.98 14.68
N LYS A 175 -11.75 -10.61 15.86
CA LYS A 175 -11.75 -9.87 17.12
C LYS A 175 -10.40 -9.20 17.34
N LEU A 176 -10.38 -8.04 17.97
CA LEU A 176 -9.13 -7.32 18.25
C LEU A 176 -8.15 -8.17 19.07
N SER A 177 -8.65 -9.01 19.97
CA SER A 177 -7.83 -9.97 20.74
C SER A 177 -7.04 -10.97 19.89
N GLN A 178 -7.46 -11.21 18.64
CA GLN A 178 -6.83 -12.14 17.70
C GLN A 178 -5.79 -11.48 16.79
N ILE A 179 -5.76 -10.14 16.70
CA ILE A 179 -4.93 -9.40 15.73
C ILE A 179 -3.45 -9.62 16.00
N ASN A 180 -3.01 -9.51 17.26
CA ASN A 180 -1.58 -9.67 17.59
C ASN A 180 -1.10 -11.09 17.27
N SER A 181 -1.94 -12.11 17.49
CA SER A 181 -1.58 -13.50 17.17
C SER A 181 -1.61 -13.77 15.67
N PHE A 182 -2.53 -13.13 14.93
CA PHE A 182 -2.53 -13.13 13.47
C PHE A 182 -1.25 -12.53 12.91
N PHE A 183 -0.87 -11.31 13.31
CA PHE A 183 0.36 -10.67 12.85
C PHE A 183 1.62 -11.42 13.29
N ALA A 184 1.61 -12.09 14.44
CA ALA A 184 2.70 -12.97 14.84
C ALA A 184 2.84 -14.20 13.92
N LYS A 185 1.72 -14.77 13.43
CA LYS A 185 1.75 -15.85 12.43
C LYS A 185 2.21 -15.34 11.07
N LEU A 186 1.65 -14.21 10.63
CA LEU A 186 2.02 -13.55 9.38
C LEU A 186 3.53 -13.23 9.36
N GLY A 187 4.05 -12.67 10.44
CA GLY A 187 5.48 -12.37 10.59
C GLY A 187 6.38 -13.61 10.57
N LYS A 188 5.90 -14.78 11.02
CA LYS A 188 6.65 -16.04 10.89
C LYS A 188 6.72 -16.53 9.44
N ASN A 189 5.64 -16.36 8.68
CA ASN A 189 5.60 -16.74 7.26
C ASN A 189 6.50 -15.83 6.41
N LEU A 190 6.68 -14.57 6.84
CA LEU A 190 7.42 -13.53 6.14
C LEU A 190 8.77 -13.20 6.79
N SER A 191 9.30 -14.07 7.65
CA SER A 191 10.45 -13.75 8.51
C SER A 191 11.70 -13.31 7.75
N ASN A 192 11.87 -13.77 6.52
CA ASN A 192 13.04 -13.51 5.68
C ASN A 192 12.84 -12.34 4.71
N VAL A 193 11.64 -11.77 4.65
CA VAL A 193 11.28 -10.71 3.70
C VAL A 193 11.53 -9.33 4.33
N ASN A 194 12.64 -8.71 3.94
CA ASN A 194 12.97 -7.35 4.37
C ASN A 194 12.30 -6.28 3.48
N ASN A 195 12.53 -5.00 3.78
CA ASN A 195 11.91 -3.89 3.03
C ASN A 195 12.39 -3.80 1.57
N GLU A 196 13.64 -4.18 1.27
CA GLU A 196 14.17 -4.17 -0.10
C GLU A 196 13.55 -5.30 -0.95
N CYS A 197 13.32 -6.47 -0.34
CA CYS A 197 12.58 -7.56 -0.96
C CYS A 197 11.13 -7.13 -1.27
N TRP A 198 10.46 -6.39 -0.37
CA TRP A 198 9.14 -5.81 -0.66
C TRP A 198 9.14 -4.81 -1.81
N LYS A 199 10.19 -3.99 -1.95
CA LYS A 199 10.32 -3.11 -3.12
C LYS A 199 10.45 -3.92 -4.42
N LEU A 200 11.24 -4.99 -4.40
CA LEU A 200 11.38 -5.87 -5.56
C LEU A 200 10.03 -6.53 -5.93
N ILE A 201 9.30 -7.06 -4.95
CA ILE A 201 7.97 -7.64 -5.17
C ILE A 201 7.05 -6.62 -5.85
N LYS A 202 7.05 -5.38 -5.40
CA LYS A 202 6.28 -4.29 -6.00
C LYS A 202 6.69 -3.98 -7.44
N GLU A 203 7.99 -3.92 -7.75
CA GLU A 203 8.43 -3.68 -9.13
C GLU A 203 8.05 -4.87 -10.04
N LEU A 204 8.17 -6.10 -9.56
CA LEU A 204 7.77 -7.30 -10.29
C LEU A 204 6.26 -7.35 -10.53
N SER A 205 5.43 -7.01 -9.54
CA SER A 205 3.97 -7.02 -9.69
C SER A 205 3.46 -6.02 -10.74
N ASN A 206 4.24 -4.99 -11.05
CA ASN A 206 3.93 -3.97 -12.05
C ASN A 206 4.56 -4.24 -13.43
N ALA A 207 5.22 -5.39 -13.63
CA ALA A 207 6.05 -5.67 -14.80
C ALA A 207 5.55 -6.84 -15.66
N ASP A 208 4.25 -7.18 -15.64
CA ASP A 208 3.68 -8.34 -16.36
C ASP A 208 4.08 -8.43 -17.84
N ASP A 209 3.94 -7.35 -18.60
CA ASP A 209 4.31 -7.28 -20.02
C ASP A 209 5.81 -7.51 -20.27
N PHE A 210 6.64 -7.02 -19.35
CA PHE A 210 8.10 -7.17 -19.41
C PHE A 210 8.53 -8.56 -18.96
N ILE A 211 7.92 -9.14 -17.93
CA ILE A 211 8.19 -10.51 -17.50
C ILE A 211 7.76 -11.51 -18.58
N SER A 212 6.66 -11.23 -19.29
CA SER A 212 6.24 -12.02 -20.45
C SER A 212 7.28 -11.98 -21.57
N PHE A 213 7.81 -10.80 -21.89
CA PHE A 213 8.93 -10.68 -22.84
C PHE A 213 10.16 -11.46 -22.38
N LEU A 214 10.52 -11.33 -21.10
CA LEU A 214 11.69 -11.95 -20.55
C LEU A 214 11.63 -13.48 -20.60
N LYS A 215 10.42 -14.06 -20.46
CA LYS A 215 10.16 -15.48 -20.68
C LYS A 215 10.32 -15.90 -22.15
N GLU A 216 9.89 -15.06 -23.10
CA GLU A 216 10.07 -15.34 -24.54
C GLU A 216 11.55 -15.48 -24.91
N ILE A 217 12.42 -14.68 -24.28
CA ILE A 217 13.87 -14.66 -24.55
C ILE A 217 14.69 -15.48 -23.54
N ALA A 218 14.06 -16.19 -22.62
CA ALA A 218 14.71 -16.85 -21.49
C ALA A 218 15.80 -17.85 -21.90
N GLU A 219 15.60 -18.55 -23.02
CA GLU A 219 16.54 -19.57 -23.53
C GLU A 219 17.61 -18.96 -24.46
N HIS A 220 17.53 -17.67 -24.75
CA HIS A 220 18.43 -17.00 -25.71
C HIS A 220 19.58 -16.29 -25.00
N ASP A 221 20.80 -16.45 -25.52
CA ASP A 221 21.94 -15.66 -25.06
C ASP A 221 21.86 -14.24 -25.64
N ILE A 222 21.35 -13.32 -24.82
CA ILE A 222 21.16 -11.93 -25.21
C ILE A 222 22.37 -11.04 -24.94
N LYS A 223 23.52 -11.60 -24.52
CA LYS A 223 24.74 -10.79 -24.28
C LYS A 223 25.18 -10.02 -25.51
N ASN A 224 24.95 -10.60 -26.69
CA ASN A 224 25.29 -9.99 -27.97
C ASN A 224 24.40 -8.79 -28.34
N LEU A 225 23.29 -8.53 -27.61
CA LEU A 225 22.47 -7.33 -27.81
C LEU A 225 23.27 -6.04 -27.56
N ILE A 226 24.27 -6.06 -26.66
CA ILE A 226 25.14 -4.90 -26.41
C ILE A 226 25.81 -4.43 -27.70
N ASN A 227 26.26 -5.36 -28.54
CA ASN A 227 26.93 -5.04 -29.82
C ASN A 227 25.98 -4.39 -30.83
N GLY A 228 24.67 -4.62 -30.71
CA GLY A 228 23.66 -3.99 -31.55
C GLY A 228 23.37 -2.53 -31.20
N VAL A 229 23.84 -2.02 -30.06
CA VAL A 229 23.64 -0.62 -29.63
C VAL A 229 24.49 0.36 -30.45
N ASP A 230 25.64 -0.08 -30.98
CA ASP A 230 26.57 0.77 -31.74
C ASP A 230 26.21 0.91 -33.23
N ASP A 231 25.53 -0.07 -33.83
CA ASP A 231 25.17 -0.07 -35.26
C ASP A 231 23.98 0.85 -35.61
N HIS A 232 23.34 1.48 -34.61
CA HIS A 232 22.12 2.30 -34.76
C HIS A 232 22.33 3.74 -34.27
N SER A 233 23.50 4.32 -34.56
CA SER A 233 24.03 5.55 -33.96
C SER A 233 23.23 6.83 -34.18
N ASP A 234 22.25 6.88 -35.09
CA ASP A 234 21.49 8.11 -35.37
C ASP A 234 20.09 8.20 -34.71
N GLU A 235 19.58 7.13 -34.08
CA GLU A 235 18.20 7.08 -33.51
C GLU A 235 18.14 6.46 -32.09
N ARG A 236 19.09 6.79 -31.19
CA ARG A 236 19.23 6.16 -29.86
C ARG A 236 18.00 6.34 -28.95
N LEU A 237 17.03 5.43 -29.04
CA LEU A 237 15.95 5.25 -28.08
C LEU A 237 16.37 4.42 -26.84
N ILE A 238 17.46 3.63 -26.95
CA ILE A 238 17.96 2.74 -25.88
C ILE A 238 19.45 2.95 -25.69
N GLN A 239 19.88 3.07 -24.43
CA GLN A 239 21.29 3.20 -24.06
C GLN A 239 21.89 1.83 -23.69
N GLU A 240 23.20 1.69 -23.86
CA GLU A 240 23.96 0.48 -23.47
C GLU A 240 23.68 0.07 -22.02
N GLY A 241 23.56 1.03 -21.10
CA GLY A 241 23.19 0.78 -19.71
C GLY A 241 21.83 0.10 -19.52
N THR A 242 20.86 0.34 -20.41
CA THR A 242 19.55 -0.33 -20.39
C THR A 242 19.67 -1.78 -20.83
N VAL A 243 20.49 -2.06 -21.86
CA VAL A 243 20.74 -3.44 -22.32
C VAL A 243 21.54 -4.24 -21.28
N SER A 244 22.52 -3.60 -20.63
CA SER A 244 23.24 -4.21 -19.49
C SER A 244 22.28 -4.54 -18.34
N SER A 245 21.33 -3.64 -18.06
CA SER A 245 20.28 -3.88 -17.05
C SER A 245 19.39 -5.06 -17.43
N LEU A 246 19.00 -5.20 -18.71
CA LEU A 246 18.25 -6.34 -19.21
C LEU A 246 19.01 -7.67 -19.02
N ILE A 247 20.31 -7.70 -19.37
CA ILE A 247 21.16 -8.89 -19.21
C ILE A 247 21.24 -9.31 -17.74
N GLU A 248 21.44 -8.35 -16.83
CA GLU A 248 21.46 -8.65 -15.40
C GLU A 248 20.11 -9.16 -14.90
N VAL A 249 19.02 -8.50 -15.28
CA VAL A 249 17.66 -8.91 -14.89
C VAL A 249 17.35 -10.32 -15.39
N GLN A 250 17.67 -10.62 -16.64
CA GLN A 250 17.53 -11.98 -17.19
C GLN A 250 18.33 -12.98 -16.35
N ARG A 251 19.61 -12.70 -16.08
CA ARG A 251 20.47 -13.59 -15.30
C ARG A 251 19.88 -13.93 -13.93
N PHE A 252 19.34 -12.94 -13.22
CA PHE A 252 18.79 -13.13 -11.88
C PHE A 252 17.39 -13.74 -11.87
N LEU A 253 16.55 -13.44 -12.86
CA LEU A 253 15.15 -13.93 -12.90
C LEU A 253 15.00 -15.27 -13.61
N LEU A 254 15.93 -15.66 -14.49
CA LEU A 254 15.89 -16.92 -15.23
C LEU A 254 15.72 -18.17 -14.35
N PRO A 255 16.40 -18.31 -13.19
CA PRO A 255 16.20 -19.45 -12.28
C PRO A 255 14.74 -19.62 -11.86
N PHE A 256 14.01 -18.52 -11.64
CA PHE A 256 12.60 -18.55 -11.22
C PHE A 256 11.66 -18.93 -12.37
N MET A 257 12.05 -18.65 -13.62
CA MET A 257 11.23 -18.96 -14.81
C MET A 257 11.31 -20.44 -15.20
N ASN A 258 12.46 -21.07 -14.97
CA ASN A 258 12.74 -22.46 -15.32
C ASN A 258 12.35 -23.46 -14.21
N ASN A 259 11.70 -23.00 -13.15
CA ASN A 259 11.40 -23.82 -12.00
C ASN A 259 10.27 -24.83 -12.27
N ASN A 260 10.66 -26.10 -12.38
CA ASN A 260 9.78 -27.24 -12.52
C ASN A 260 8.97 -27.49 -11.21
N LYS A 261 7.89 -26.72 -11.02
CA LYS A 261 6.65 -27.07 -10.27
C LYS A 261 6.75 -27.49 -8.79
N LYS A 262 7.79 -27.16 -8.02
CA LYS A 262 7.86 -27.56 -6.59
C LYS A 262 8.28 -26.47 -5.59
N GLU A 263 8.29 -25.20 -5.99
CA GLU A 263 8.55 -24.13 -5.03
C GLU A 263 7.33 -23.85 -4.15
N THR A 264 7.58 -23.76 -2.85
CA THR A 264 6.64 -23.20 -1.88
C THR A 264 6.77 -21.69 -1.86
N ILE A 265 5.75 -20.97 -1.38
CA ILE A 265 5.84 -19.50 -1.19
C ILE A 265 7.08 -19.15 -0.35
N LYS A 266 7.37 -19.94 0.69
CA LYS A 266 8.53 -19.72 1.55
C LYS A 266 9.86 -19.83 0.79
N SER A 267 10.07 -20.95 0.08
CA SER A 267 11.31 -21.15 -0.69
C SER A 267 11.47 -20.11 -1.80
N PHE A 268 10.37 -19.67 -2.42
CA PHE A 268 10.39 -18.59 -3.41
C PHE A 268 10.85 -17.26 -2.78
N LEU A 269 10.28 -16.89 -1.63
CA LEU A 269 10.66 -15.68 -0.89
C LEU A 269 12.10 -15.72 -0.38
N ASP A 270 12.59 -16.89 0.02
CA ASP A 270 13.99 -17.09 0.42
C ASP A 270 14.92 -16.82 -0.78
N SER A 271 14.66 -17.46 -1.92
CA SER A 271 15.42 -17.23 -3.17
C SER A 271 15.37 -15.76 -3.62
N LEU A 272 14.21 -15.10 -3.51
CA LEU A 272 14.06 -13.69 -3.88
C LEU A 272 14.88 -12.77 -2.96
N SER A 273 14.95 -13.11 -1.68
CA SER A 273 15.73 -12.37 -0.69
C SER A 273 17.24 -12.53 -0.92
N ASP A 274 17.69 -13.72 -1.29
CA ASP A 274 19.09 -13.97 -1.66
C ASP A 274 19.51 -13.14 -2.88
N VAL A 275 18.66 -13.08 -3.90
CA VAL A 275 18.88 -12.26 -5.10
C VAL A 275 19.01 -10.77 -4.76
N ILE A 276 18.20 -10.25 -3.85
CA ILE A 276 18.30 -8.85 -3.41
C ILE A 276 19.55 -8.58 -2.58
N ASN A 277 20.01 -9.55 -1.79
CA ASN A 277 21.27 -9.43 -1.07
C ASN A 277 22.46 -9.39 -2.04
N GLU A 278 22.39 -10.13 -3.15
CA GLU A 278 23.42 -10.12 -4.21
C GLU A 278 23.36 -8.86 -5.09
N ASN A 279 22.16 -8.37 -5.40
CA ASN A 279 21.96 -7.17 -6.22
C ASN A 279 20.84 -6.27 -5.67
N PRO A 280 21.19 -5.35 -4.74
CA PRO A 280 20.22 -4.42 -4.16
C PRO A 280 19.54 -3.50 -5.18
N THR A 281 20.15 -3.29 -6.35
CA THR A 281 19.63 -2.41 -7.42
C THR A 281 18.72 -3.14 -8.42
N LEU A 282 18.43 -4.43 -8.22
CA LEU A 282 17.68 -5.22 -9.19
C LEU A 282 16.27 -4.66 -9.45
N GLY A 283 15.58 -4.16 -8.43
CA GLY A 283 14.27 -3.54 -8.59
C GLY A 283 14.30 -2.33 -9.53
N GLU A 284 15.30 -1.45 -9.39
CA GLU A 284 15.49 -0.28 -10.26
C GLU A 284 15.77 -0.71 -11.71
N LYS A 285 16.55 -1.78 -11.90
CA LYS A 285 16.84 -2.35 -13.22
C LYS A 285 15.59 -2.93 -13.87
N ILE A 286 14.74 -3.61 -13.10
CA ILE A 286 13.44 -4.12 -13.58
C ILE A 286 12.55 -2.94 -14.00
N ALA A 287 12.42 -1.91 -13.16
CA ALA A 287 11.64 -0.72 -13.45
C ALA A 287 12.12 -0.03 -14.75
N LEU A 288 13.44 0.10 -14.93
CA LEU A 288 14.04 0.66 -16.13
C LEU A 288 13.71 -0.19 -17.37
N CYS A 289 13.94 -1.50 -17.32
CA CYS A 289 13.64 -2.41 -18.42
C CYS A 289 12.14 -2.43 -18.76
N ASN A 290 11.27 -2.38 -17.75
CA ASN A 290 9.82 -2.30 -17.92
C ASN A 290 9.41 -1.01 -18.64
N SER A 291 9.96 0.14 -18.23
CA SER A 291 9.70 1.43 -18.89
C SER A 291 10.18 1.48 -20.36
N CYS A 292 11.22 0.71 -20.69
CA CYS A 292 11.80 0.60 -22.03
C CYS A 292 11.37 -0.67 -22.78
N ASN A 293 10.38 -1.43 -22.29
CA ASN A 293 10.08 -2.79 -22.75
C ASN A 293 9.82 -2.87 -24.26
N MET A 294 9.00 -1.96 -24.81
CA MET A 294 8.69 -1.93 -26.24
C MET A 294 9.93 -1.68 -27.10
N ALA A 295 10.81 -0.78 -26.65
CA ALA A 295 12.05 -0.50 -27.35
C ALA A 295 12.98 -1.74 -27.32
N LEU A 296 13.10 -2.39 -26.15
CA LEU A 296 13.90 -3.61 -25.99
C LEU A 296 13.39 -4.75 -26.88
N ARG A 297 12.06 -4.95 -26.97
CA ARG A 297 11.44 -5.93 -27.88
C ARG A 297 11.78 -5.65 -29.34
N ASN A 298 11.64 -4.40 -29.79
CA ASN A 298 11.96 -4.00 -31.18
C ASN A 298 13.44 -4.21 -31.50
N MET A 299 14.33 -3.87 -30.56
CA MET A 299 15.77 -4.07 -30.72
C MET A 299 16.10 -5.56 -30.83
N TYR A 300 15.53 -6.38 -29.96
CA TYR A 300 15.71 -7.84 -29.99
C TYR A 300 15.27 -8.43 -31.34
N GLN A 301 14.06 -8.09 -31.81
CA GLN A 301 13.53 -8.56 -33.10
C GLN A 301 14.39 -8.11 -34.30
N SER A 302 14.87 -6.87 -34.30
CA SER A 302 15.74 -6.35 -35.37
C SER A 302 17.03 -7.18 -35.51
N ILE A 303 17.65 -7.52 -34.37
CA ILE A 303 18.90 -8.29 -34.34
C ILE A 303 18.66 -9.74 -34.72
N GLU A 304 17.58 -10.35 -34.23
CA GLU A 304 17.17 -11.71 -34.58
C GLU A 304 16.93 -11.85 -36.10
N ASN A 305 16.14 -10.95 -36.68
CA ASN A 305 15.87 -10.92 -38.12
C ASN A 305 17.14 -10.75 -38.97
N ARG A 306 18.09 -9.90 -38.54
CA ARG A 306 19.41 -9.75 -39.19
C ARG A 306 20.22 -11.05 -39.12
N GLY A 307 20.20 -11.73 -37.98
CA GLY A 307 20.84 -13.02 -37.78
C GLY A 307 20.29 -14.08 -38.72
N GLU A 308 18.97 -14.16 -38.87
CA GLU A 308 18.31 -15.09 -39.80
C GLU A 308 18.64 -14.79 -41.27
N ALA A 309 18.52 -13.52 -41.69
CA ALA A 309 18.84 -13.11 -43.06
C ALA A 309 20.30 -13.43 -43.44
N THR A 310 21.22 -13.33 -42.48
CA THR A 310 22.63 -13.68 -42.70
C THR A 310 22.82 -15.19 -42.83
N LYS A 311 22.17 -15.99 -41.97
CA LYS A 311 22.19 -17.46 -42.06
C LYS A 311 21.62 -17.96 -43.39
N GLU A 312 20.55 -17.36 -43.90
CA GLU A 312 19.97 -17.71 -45.20
C GLU A 312 20.92 -17.39 -46.35
N LYS A 313 21.59 -16.23 -46.34
CA LYS A 313 22.58 -15.87 -47.36
C LYS A 313 23.77 -16.84 -47.39
N ILE A 314 24.25 -17.28 -46.23
CA ILE A 314 25.33 -18.27 -46.15
C ILE A 314 24.86 -19.61 -46.70
N LYS A 315 23.69 -20.10 -46.29
CA LYS A 315 23.10 -21.34 -46.84
C LYS A 315 22.93 -21.28 -48.35
N ASN A 316 22.56 -20.13 -48.90
CA ASN A 316 22.38 -19.94 -50.34
C ASN A 316 23.70 -19.74 -51.11
N ALA A 317 24.82 -19.45 -50.43
CA ALA A 317 26.14 -19.30 -51.02
C ALA A 317 26.97 -20.60 -51.03
N ASP A 318 26.59 -21.59 -50.22
CA ASP A 318 27.19 -22.93 -50.15
C ASP A 318 26.56 -23.95 -51.14
N PHE A 319 25.75 -23.48 -52.10
CA PHE A 319 25.24 -24.22 -53.28
C PHE A 319 25.79 -23.64 -54.58
#